data_AF-A0A811ULM2-F1
#
_entry.id   AF-A0A811ULM2-F1
#
_cell.length_a   1.000
_cell.length_b   1.000
_cell.length_c   1.000
_cell.angle_alpha   90.00
_cell.angle_beta   90.00
_cell.angle_gamma   90.00
#
_symmetry.space_group_name_H-M   'P 1'
#
loop_
_entity.id
_entity.type
_entity.pdbx_description
1 polymer ?
#
loop_
_entity_poly.entity_id
_entity_poly.type
_entity_poly.pdbx_seq_one_letter_code
_entity_poly.pdbx_strand_id
1 'polypeptide(L)'
;MADKKNLLLLFDRPNEPVFMEKGKAAVFDVPDKFLTDRYRPISTEVQSRFGEKAEQRIPVRDIAIPDLRIPMSLPRDAQFSLFIPAHRRIAGRLIDIFMGVRSVEDLQSVAVYARDRVNPYLFNYSLSVALLHRPDTKGLDLPSFAQNFPDKFVDSQVFRQIREEATVVPEGSRMPITIPRDYTASDLEPEHRLWYFREDLGINLHHWHWHLVYPFEAGNRDVVNKDRRGELFYYMHQQVVARYNLERFSNNLARVVRFNNLREPIAEGYFPKMDSLVSSRAWPPRFEDTKLSDLNRELDQINLDVSDLERWRDRIFEAISQGFATDESGNQVPLDDVRGIDVLGNMMESSILSPNRRLYGDFHNMGHVFISYSHDPDHRHLESFGVMGDSATAMRDPVFYRWHAYIDDIFQEHKARLSPYSVPDLSYDGVSVTGVQVSPEGGRPNVLQTFWQQSDVDLSRGMDFVPRGNVFARFTHLQHTPFTYTINVNNDSGAQRFGTVRIFLGPKTDERGQGMLFKDQRLLMIELDKFVVSREYLLPYD
;
A
#
# COMPACT_ATOMS: atom_id res chain seq x y z
N MET A 1 1.21 -34.91 2.09
CA MET A 1 1.47 -33.51 2.46
C MET A 1 0.63 -32.65 1.53
N ALA A 2 -0.08 -31.65 2.05
CA ALA A 2 -0.79 -30.69 1.23
C ALA A 2 0.22 -29.89 0.40
N ASP A 3 -0.07 -29.71 -0.89
CA ASP A 3 0.71 -28.79 -1.70
C ASP A 3 0.42 -27.37 -1.19
N LYS A 4 1.45 -26.67 -0.70
CA LYS A 4 1.34 -25.28 -0.24
C LYS A 4 0.77 -24.35 -1.32
N LYS A 5 0.91 -24.71 -2.61
CA LYS A 5 0.30 -23.95 -3.72
C LYS A 5 -1.23 -23.95 -3.68
N ASN A 6 -1.86 -24.94 -3.03
CA ASN A 6 -3.31 -24.96 -2.84
C ASN A 6 -3.81 -23.74 -2.05
N LEU A 7 -2.97 -23.17 -1.17
CA LEU A 7 -3.32 -21.95 -0.42
C LEU A 7 -3.55 -20.75 -1.37
N LEU A 8 -2.92 -20.74 -2.55
CA LEU A 8 -3.09 -19.68 -3.55
C LEU A 8 -4.46 -19.70 -4.23
N LEU A 9 -5.17 -20.85 -4.18
CA LEU A 9 -6.54 -20.97 -4.68
C LEU A 9 -7.56 -20.30 -3.75
N LEU A 10 -7.22 -20.08 -2.48
CA LEU A 10 -8.11 -19.41 -1.52
C LEU A 10 -8.27 -17.91 -1.80
N PHE A 11 -7.37 -17.33 -2.60
CA PHE A 11 -7.44 -15.95 -3.08
C PHE A 11 -8.31 -15.78 -4.33
N ASP A 12 -8.69 -16.89 -4.98
CA ASP A 12 -9.55 -16.86 -6.16
C ASP A 12 -11.00 -16.62 -5.75
N ARG A 13 -11.67 -15.69 -6.45
CA ARG A 13 -13.09 -15.34 -6.32
C ARG A 13 -13.52 -15.13 -4.86
N PRO A 14 -13.08 -14.03 -4.22
CA PRO A 14 -13.16 -13.86 -2.76
C PRO A 14 -14.57 -13.96 -2.17
N ASN A 15 -15.62 -13.61 -2.94
CA ASN A 15 -17.00 -13.70 -2.45
C ASN A 15 -17.65 -15.05 -2.74
N GLU A 16 -17.21 -15.81 -3.75
CA GLU A 16 -17.70 -17.16 -4.02
C GLU A 16 -17.32 -18.13 -2.90
N PRO A 17 -18.24 -18.93 -2.34
CA PRO A 17 -17.92 -19.95 -1.32
C PRO A 17 -16.79 -20.90 -1.72
N VAL A 18 -16.06 -21.42 -0.71
CA VAL A 18 -14.84 -22.22 -0.94
C VAL A 18 -15.12 -23.60 -1.52
N PHE A 19 -16.34 -24.12 -1.36
CA PHE A 19 -16.79 -25.38 -1.97
C PHE A 19 -17.09 -25.26 -3.47
N MET A 20 -17.14 -24.05 -4.02
CA MET A 20 -17.22 -23.84 -5.47
C MET A 20 -15.84 -24.05 -6.10
N GLU A 21 -15.83 -24.27 -7.42
CA GLU A 21 -14.61 -24.35 -8.23
C GLU A 21 -13.67 -23.15 -7.97
N LYS A 22 -12.35 -23.39 -7.96
CA LYS A 22 -11.29 -22.39 -7.84
C LYS A 22 -10.21 -22.61 -8.90
N GLY A 23 -9.66 -21.53 -9.42
CA GLY A 23 -8.61 -21.57 -10.44
C GLY A 23 -9.04 -22.34 -11.69
N LYS A 24 -8.21 -23.28 -12.14
CA LYS A 24 -8.48 -24.15 -13.28
C LYS A 24 -9.14 -25.46 -12.81
N ALA A 25 -10.43 -25.43 -12.49
CA ALA A 25 -11.21 -26.62 -12.14
C ALA A 25 -10.82 -27.39 -10.86
N ALA A 26 -10.29 -26.70 -9.84
CA ALA A 26 -10.03 -27.30 -8.53
C ALA A 26 -11.21 -27.11 -7.56
N VAL A 27 -11.53 -28.10 -6.73
CA VAL A 27 -12.54 -28.02 -5.67
C VAL A 27 -11.95 -28.52 -4.36
N PHE A 28 -12.24 -27.83 -3.26
CA PHE A 28 -11.92 -28.30 -1.91
C PHE A 28 -13.00 -29.28 -1.42
N ASP A 29 -12.60 -30.45 -0.93
CA ASP A 29 -13.50 -31.41 -0.29
C ASP A 29 -13.82 -30.93 1.14
N VAL A 30 -14.78 -30.00 1.25
CA VAL A 30 -15.13 -29.31 2.50
C VAL A 30 -15.97 -30.22 3.41
N PRO A 31 -15.56 -30.47 4.66
CA PRO A 31 -16.39 -31.20 5.62
C PRO A 31 -17.72 -30.48 5.87
N ASP A 32 -18.84 -31.20 6.04
CA ASP A 32 -20.16 -30.59 6.21
C ASP A 32 -20.23 -29.59 7.38
N LYS A 33 -19.47 -29.83 8.46
CA LYS A 33 -19.39 -28.92 9.61
C LYS A 33 -18.66 -27.61 9.30
N PHE A 34 -17.91 -27.54 8.20
CA PHE A 34 -17.27 -26.32 7.70
C PHE A 34 -18.21 -25.52 6.81
N LEU A 35 -19.32 -26.07 6.34
CA LEU A 35 -20.33 -25.28 5.65
C LEU A 35 -21.00 -24.30 6.62
N THR A 36 -21.29 -23.09 6.12
CA THR A 36 -22.06 -22.09 6.86
C THR A 36 -23.50 -22.60 7.07
N ASP A 37 -24.20 -22.03 8.04
CA ASP A 37 -25.56 -22.48 8.40
C ASP A 37 -26.53 -22.41 7.21
N ARG A 38 -26.28 -21.50 6.25
CA ARG A 38 -27.06 -21.40 5.01
C ARG A 38 -26.93 -22.63 4.12
N TYR A 39 -25.73 -23.19 3.97
CA TYR A 39 -25.47 -24.26 3.01
C TYR A 39 -25.46 -25.65 3.64
N ARG A 40 -25.31 -25.77 4.96
CA ARG A 40 -25.30 -27.05 5.68
C ARG A 40 -26.54 -27.93 5.39
N PRO A 41 -27.79 -27.40 5.34
CA PRO A 41 -28.97 -28.23 5.04
C PRO A 41 -29.01 -28.82 3.62
N ILE A 42 -28.23 -28.24 2.70
CA ILE A 42 -28.19 -28.61 1.28
C ILE A 42 -26.78 -29.03 0.85
N SER A 43 -25.97 -29.54 1.81
CA SER A 43 -24.55 -29.86 1.59
C SER A 43 -24.34 -30.81 0.42
N THR A 44 -25.12 -31.90 0.35
CA THR A 44 -25.06 -32.88 -0.72
C THR A 44 -25.31 -32.25 -2.09
N GLU A 45 -26.33 -31.39 -2.20
CA GLU A 45 -26.69 -30.76 -3.48
C GLU A 45 -25.58 -29.82 -3.98
N VAL A 46 -25.10 -28.92 -3.11
CA VAL A 46 -24.08 -27.95 -3.51
C VAL A 46 -22.72 -28.60 -3.76
N GLN A 47 -22.33 -29.58 -2.94
CA GLN A 47 -21.06 -30.27 -3.13
C GLN A 47 -21.06 -31.16 -4.37
N SER A 48 -22.16 -31.90 -4.66
CA SER A 48 -22.26 -32.69 -5.90
C SER A 48 -22.21 -31.80 -7.14
N ARG A 49 -22.95 -30.68 -7.14
CA ARG A 49 -23.01 -29.76 -8.28
C ARG A 49 -21.63 -29.27 -8.75
N PHE A 50 -20.74 -28.94 -7.81
CA PHE A 50 -19.40 -28.43 -8.14
C PHE A 50 -18.35 -29.54 -8.19
N GLY A 51 -18.51 -30.62 -7.43
CA GLY A 51 -17.56 -31.73 -7.37
C GLY A 51 -17.58 -32.68 -8.57
N GLU A 52 -18.71 -32.81 -9.29
CA GLU A 52 -18.83 -33.72 -10.44
C GLU A 52 -18.00 -33.30 -11.66
N LYS A 53 -17.72 -32.00 -11.81
CA LYS A 53 -16.96 -31.42 -12.93
C LYS A 53 -15.53 -31.02 -12.56
N ALA A 54 -15.11 -31.28 -11.32
CA ALA A 54 -13.79 -30.90 -10.83
C ALA A 54 -12.70 -31.78 -11.46
N GLU A 55 -11.66 -31.15 -12.02
CA GLU A 55 -10.47 -31.85 -12.52
C GLU A 55 -9.52 -32.20 -11.37
N GLN A 56 -9.53 -31.40 -10.31
CA GLN A 56 -8.70 -31.58 -9.12
C GLN A 56 -9.56 -31.48 -7.85
N ARG A 57 -9.45 -32.49 -6.98
CA ARG A 57 -10.06 -32.49 -5.65
C ARG A 57 -8.99 -32.33 -4.58
N ILE A 58 -9.16 -31.33 -3.72
CA ILE A 58 -8.20 -30.97 -2.67
C ILE A 58 -8.79 -31.42 -1.33
N PRO A 59 -8.24 -32.46 -0.69
CA PRO A 59 -8.75 -32.93 0.59
C PRO A 59 -8.53 -31.87 1.67
N VAL A 60 -9.59 -31.60 2.45
CA VAL A 60 -9.52 -30.72 3.62
C VAL A 60 -9.55 -31.60 4.87
N ARG A 61 -8.53 -31.46 5.71
CA ARG A 61 -8.43 -32.26 6.92
C ARG A 61 -9.49 -31.80 7.91
N ASP A 62 -10.14 -32.77 8.55
CA ASP A 62 -10.97 -32.45 9.69
C ASP A 62 -10.11 -32.06 10.91
N ILE A 63 -10.30 -30.84 11.41
CA ILE A 63 -9.56 -30.25 12.54
C ILE A 63 -10.50 -29.72 13.61
N ALA A 64 -9.95 -29.46 14.80
CA ALA A 64 -10.63 -28.67 15.81
C ALA A 64 -10.85 -27.24 15.28
N ILE A 65 -12.08 -26.76 15.40
CA ILE A 65 -12.48 -25.45 14.87
C ILE A 65 -11.84 -24.34 15.71
N PRO A 66 -11.09 -23.39 15.10
CA PRO A 66 -10.53 -22.26 15.82
C PRO A 66 -11.63 -21.28 16.26
N ASP A 67 -11.36 -20.56 17.35
CA ASP A 67 -12.25 -19.49 17.82
C ASP A 67 -12.15 -18.27 16.89
N LEU A 68 -13.13 -18.13 15.99
CA LEU A 68 -13.26 -17.02 15.06
C LEU A 68 -14.21 -15.92 15.55
N ARG A 69 -14.65 -15.90 16.81
CA ARG A 69 -15.63 -14.91 17.30
C ARG A 69 -15.20 -13.46 17.06
N ILE A 70 -13.92 -13.14 17.28
CA ILE A 70 -13.38 -11.80 17.03
C ILE A 70 -13.23 -11.54 15.52
N PRO A 71 -12.57 -12.39 14.71
CA PRO A 71 -12.56 -12.23 13.25
C PRO A 71 -13.94 -12.09 12.58
N MET A 72 -14.96 -12.76 13.12
CA MET A 72 -16.33 -12.72 12.62
C MET A 72 -17.14 -11.53 13.12
N SER A 73 -16.59 -10.67 13.99
CA SER A 73 -17.29 -9.45 14.43
C SER A 73 -17.33 -8.36 13.36
N LEU A 74 -16.48 -8.47 12.32
CA LEU A 74 -16.57 -7.63 11.12
C LEU A 74 -17.51 -8.31 10.11
N PRO A 75 -18.63 -7.68 9.71
CA PRO A 75 -19.55 -8.26 8.74
C PRO A 75 -18.86 -8.63 7.41
N ARG A 76 -19.36 -9.70 6.77
CA ARG A 76 -18.74 -10.22 5.54
C ARG A 76 -18.87 -9.25 4.36
N ASP A 77 -19.90 -8.43 4.39
CA ASP A 77 -20.25 -7.38 3.43
C ASP A 77 -19.81 -5.97 3.88
N ALA A 78 -18.97 -5.86 4.92
CA ALA A 78 -18.38 -4.59 5.32
C ALA A 78 -17.10 -4.25 4.53
N GLN A 79 -16.73 -2.98 4.53
CA GLN A 79 -15.39 -2.56 4.15
C GLN A 79 -14.38 -2.91 5.26
N PHE A 80 -13.10 -3.02 4.90
CA PHE A 80 -12.00 -3.31 5.83
C PHE A 80 -10.87 -2.31 5.64
N SER A 81 -10.32 -1.83 6.75
CA SER A 81 -9.21 -0.87 6.76
C SER A 81 -8.33 -1.08 7.97
N LEU A 82 -7.01 -1.06 7.78
CA LEU A 82 -6.07 -1.06 8.89
C LEU A 82 -5.97 0.28 9.61
N PHE A 83 -6.44 1.39 9.03
CA PHE A 83 -6.46 2.66 9.74
C PHE A 83 -7.47 2.64 10.90
N ILE A 84 -8.54 1.85 10.79
CA ILE A 84 -9.57 1.72 11.84
C ILE A 84 -9.04 0.82 12.98
N PRO A 85 -8.96 1.31 14.23
CA PRO A 85 -8.41 0.55 15.35
C PRO A 85 -9.09 -0.80 15.60
N ALA A 86 -10.43 -0.86 15.49
CA ALA A 86 -11.18 -2.10 15.66
C ALA A 86 -10.77 -3.17 14.63
N HIS A 87 -10.65 -2.78 13.36
CA HIS A 87 -10.27 -3.66 12.27
C HIS A 87 -8.85 -4.20 12.42
N ARG A 88 -7.89 -3.40 12.91
CA ARG A 88 -6.53 -3.87 13.19
C ARG A 88 -6.51 -5.02 14.19
N ARG A 89 -7.27 -4.90 15.29
CA ARG A 89 -7.34 -5.94 16.32
C ARG A 89 -7.97 -7.23 15.78
N ILE A 90 -9.01 -7.08 14.95
CA ILE A 90 -9.67 -8.19 14.25
C ILE A 90 -8.66 -8.90 13.32
N ALA A 91 -7.91 -8.13 12.52
CA ALA A 91 -6.87 -8.66 11.62
C ALA A 91 -5.72 -9.34 12.36
N GLY A 92 -5.22 -8.72 13.44
CA GLY A 92 -4.18 -9.30 14.30
C GLY A 92 -4.59 -10.65 14.85
N ARG A 93 -5.84 -10.79 15.32
CA ARG A 93 -6.35 -12.07 15.83
C ARG A 93 -6.41 -13.14 14.75
N LEU A 94 -6.85 -12.81 13.54
CA LEU A 94 -6.89 -13.79 12.44
C LEU A 94 -5.48 -14.19 11.97
N ILE A 95 -4.53 -13.24 11.95
CA ILE A 95 -3.12 -13.51 11.67
C ILE A 95 -2.55 -14.46 12.73
N ASP A 96 -2.78 -14.22 14.02
CA ASP A 96 -2.28 -15.09 15.09
C ASP A 96 -2.78 -16.53 14.95
N ILE A 97 -4.04 -16.70 14.56
CA ILE A 97 -4.63 -18.02 14.29
C ILE A 97 -3.88 -18.71 13.14
N PHE A 98 -3.65 -18.02 12.02
CA PHE A 98 -2.92 -18.59 10.87
C PHE A 98 -1.41 -18.80 11.15
N MET A 99 -0.79 -17.98 11.98
CA MET A 99 0.60 -18.15 12.38
C MET A 99 0.78 -19.29 13.39
N GLY A 100 -0.22 -19.53 14.26
CA GLY A 100 -0.15 -20.50 15.35
C GLY A 100 -0.39 -21.97 14.96
N VAL A 101 -0.83 -22.26 13.74
CA VAL A 101 -1.01 -23.66 13.27
C VAL A 101 0.32 -24.33 12.95
N ARG A 102 0.36 -25.66 13.13
CA ARG A 102 1.60 -26.44 13.13
C ARG A 102 2.16 -26.76 11.76
N SER A 103 1.31 -26.88 10.74
CA SER A 103 1.72 -27.24 9.39
C SER A 103 0.87 -26.55 8.32
N VAL A 104 1.32 -26.66 7.07
CA VAL A 104 0.61 -26.19 5.87
C VAL A 104 -0.76 -26.85 5.72
N GLU A 105 -0.91 -28.14 6.05
CA GLU A 105 -2.18 -28.86 6.01
C GLU A 105 -3.19 -28.30 7.04
N ASP A 106 -2.72 -28.02 8.25
CA ASP A 106 -3.55 -27.44 9.30
C ASP A 106 -3.92 -25.99 8.93
N LEU A 107 -2.99 -25.23 8.34
CA LEU A 107 -3.26 -23.91 7.78
C LEU A 107 -4.32 -23.94 6.68
N GLN A 108 -4.21 -24.87 5.72
CA GLN A 108 -5.20 -25.03 4.65
C GLN A 108 -6.59 -25.27 5.25
N SER A 109 -6.69 -26.15 6.24
CA SER A 109 -7.96 -26.53 6.84
C SER A 109 -8.59 -25.37 7.63
N VAL A 110 -7.78 -24.64 8.41
CA VAL A 110 -8.22 -23.42 9.12
C VAL A 110 -8.62 -22.32 8.13
N ALA A 111 -7.84 -22.10 7.08
CA ALA A 111 -8.11 -21.06 6.09
C ALA A 111 -9.38 -21.36 5.28
N VAL A 112 -9.60 -22.62 4.87
CA VAL A 112 -10.86 -23.07 4.25
C VAL A 112 -12.06 -22.81 5.16
N TYR A 113 -11.95 -23.14 6.45
CA TYR A 113 -13.02 -22.88 7.42
C TYR A 113 -13.33 -21.38 7.59
N ALA A 114 -12.28 -20.55 7.69
CA ALA A 114 -12.41 -19.12 7.91
C ALA A 114 -12.96 -18.36 6.70
N ARG A 115 -12.55 -18.74 5.48
CA ARG A 115 -12.81 -18.01 4.23
C ARG A 115 -14.28 -17.65 4.00
N ASP A 116 -15.20 -18.55 4.32
CA ASP A 116 -16.63 -18.34 4.07
C ASP A 116 -17.36 -17.67 5.24
N ARG A 117 -16.65 -17.36 6.33
CA ARG A 117 -17.21 -16.78 7.58
C ARG A 117 -16.70 -15.39 7.90
N VAL A 118 -15.45 -15.11 7.58
CA VAL A 118 -14.84 -13.81 7.84
C VAL A 118 -14.98 -12.90 6.62
N ASN A 119 -14.83 -11.59 6.83
CA ASN A 119 -14.80 -10.60 5.77
C ASN A 119 -13.73 -10.93 4.69
N PRO A 120 -14.05 -10.86 3.38
CA PRO A 120 -13.12 -11.26 2.31
C PRO A 120 -11.83 -10.42 2.25
N TYR A 121 -11.92 -9.10 2.47
CA TYR A 121 -10.74 -8.24 2.50
C TYR A 121 -9.85 -8.57 3.70
N LEU A 122 -10.46 -8.74 4.89
CA LEU A 122 -9.78 -9.18 6.11
C LEU A 122 -9.09 -10.54 5.90
N PHE A 123 -9.80 -11.52 5.34
CA PHE A 123 -9.26 -12.85 5.07
C PHE A 123 -8.04 -12.79 4.16
N ASN A 124 -8.17 -12.07 3.04
CA ASN A 124 -7.10 -11.92 2.06
C ASN A 124 -5.87 -11.26 2.68
N TYR A 125 -6.06 -10.18 3.43
CA TYR A 125 -4.98 -9.49 4.13
C TYR A 125 -4.30 -10.42 5.16
N SER A 126 -5.06 -11.00 6.08
CA SER A 126 -4.51 -11.84 7.15
C SER A 126 -3.82 -13.09 6.63
N LEU A 127 -4.37 -13.73 5.58
CA LEU A 127 -3.72 -14.88 4.94
C LEU A 127 -2.44 -14.46 4.22
N SER A 128 -2.45 -13.34 3.47
CA SER A 128 -1.25 -12.81 2.82
C SER A 128 -0.12 -12.56 3.81
N VAL A 129 -0.42 -11.90 4.94
CA VAL A 129 0.58 -11.68 6.01
C VAL A 129 1.11 -13.03 6.52
N ALA A 130 0.24 -13.99 6.83
CA ALA A 130 0.68 -15.29 7.32
C ALA A 130 1.61 -16.02 6.32
N LEU A 131 1.26 -16.04 5.03
CA LEU A 131 2.05 -16.70 4.00
C LEU A 131 3.42 -16.05 3.78
N LEU A 132 3.54 -14.73 3.96
CA LEU A 132 4.82 -14.02 3.86
C LEU A 132 5.76 -14.31 5.04
N HIS A 133 5.20 -14.58 6.23
CA HIS A 133 5.96 -14.68 7.47
C HIS A 133 6.24 -16.12 7.92
N ARG A 134 5.38 -17.09 7.59
CA ARG A 134 5.62 -18.49 7.97
C ARG A 134 6.83 -19.08 7.22
N PRO A 135 7.72 -19.83 7.91
CA PRO A 135 8.86 -20.48 7.27
C PRO A 135 8.47 -21.57 6.24
N ASP A 136 7.38 -22.30 6.50
CA ASP A 136 6.91 -23.42 5.67
C ASP A 136 6.16 -22.99 4.40
N THR A 137 5.88 -21.69 4.25
CA THR A 137 5.21 -21.09 3.08
C THR A 137 6.13 -20.25 2.20
N LYS A 138 7.43 -20.16 2.51
CA LYS A 138 8.40 -19.43 1.69
C LYS A 138 8.43 -19.91 0.23
N GLY A 139 8.69 -19.00 -0.69
CA GLY A 139 8.69 -19.28 -2.14
C GLY A 139 7.29 -19.49 -2.74
N LEU A 140 6.25 -18.99 -2.09
CA LEU A 140 4.93 -18.83 -2.68
C LEU A 140 4.80 -17.42 -3.25
N ASP A 141 4.43 -17.34 -4.53
CA ASP A 141 4.11 -16.09 -5.20
C ASP A 141 2.64 -15.75 -4.96
N LEU A 142 2.38 -14.73 -4.15
CA LEU A 142 1.01 -14.30 -3.88
C LEU A 142 0.41 -13.66 -5.14
N PRO A 143 -0.86 -13.96 -5.48
CA PRO A 143 -1.56 -13.28 -6.55
C PRO A 143 -1.63 -11.77 -6.28
N SER A 144 -1.49 -10.97 -7.32
CA SER A 144 -1.57 -9.51 -7.19
C SER A 144 -2.90 -9.09 -6.58
N PHE A 145 -2.88 -8.13 -5.67
CA PHE A 145 -4.09 -7.63 -5.01
C PHE A 145 -5.10 -7.05 -6.02
N ALA A 146 -4.61 -6.47 -7.13
CA ALA A 146 -5.45 -5.99 -8.23
C ALA A 146 -6.18 -7.10 -8.98
N GLN A 147 -5.70 -8.35 -8.92
CA GLN A 147 -6.41 -9.50 -9.48
C GLN A 147 -7.46 -10.06 -8.51
N ASN A 148 -7.21 -9.96 -7.20
CA ASN A 148 -8.12 -10.46 -6.19
C ASN A 148 -9.30 -9.50 -5.95
N PHE A 149 -9.03 -8.20 -5.89
CA PHE A 149 -10.01 -7.13 -5.69
C PHE A 149 -9.80 -6.01 -6.71
N PRO A 150 -10.08 -6.28 -7.99
CA PRO A 150 -9.93 -5.30 -9.06
C PRO A 150 -10.76 -4.03 -8.83
N ASP A 151 -11.83 -4.12 -8.03
CA ASP A 151 -12.75 -3.03 -7.70
C ASP A 151 -12.10 -1.86 -6.96
N LYS A 152 -10.93 -2.06 -6.37
CA LYS A 152 -10.12 -0.99 -5.76
C LYS A 152 -9.23 -0.26 -6.75
N PHE A 153 -9.15 -0.74 -7.99
CA PHE A 153 -8.18 -0.25 -8.97
C PHE A 153 -8.79 0.28 -10.25
N VAL A 154 -10.05 -0.05 -10.52
CA VAL A 154 -10.69 0.14 -11.81
C VAL A 154 -12.03 0.85 -11.62
N ASP A 155 -12.37 1.72 -12.59
CA ASP A 155 -13.67 2.39 -12.69
C ASP A 155 -14.84 1.39 -12.62
N SER A 156 -15.90 1.75 -11.89
CA SER A 156 -17.04 0.85 -11.65
C SER A 156 -17.79 0.46 -12.93
N GLN A 157 -17.79 1.34 -13.95
CA GLN A 157 -18.47 1.05 -15.23
C GLN A 157 -17.80 -0.07 -16.02
N VAL A 158 -16.50 -0.28 -15.84
CA VAL A 158 -15.73 -1.34 -16.52
C VAL A 158 -16.24 -2.71 -16.08
N PHE A 159 -16.64 -2.89 -14.82
CA PHE A 159 -17.19 -4.17 -14.35
C PHE A 159 -18.50 -4.56 -15.02
N ARG A 160 -19.33 -3.59 -15.42
CA ARG A 160 -20.53 -3.87 -16.20
C ARG A 160 -20.16 -4.47 -17.56
N GLN A 161 -19.21 -3.85 -18.24
CA GLN A 161 -18.74 -4.29 -19.57
C GLN A 161 -18.03 -5.65 -19.50
N ILE A 162 -17.21 -5.87 -18.48
CA ILE A 162 -16.55 -7.16 -18.23
C ILE A 162 -17.56 -8.28 -18.00
N ARG A 163 -18.64 -8.02 -17.24
CA ARG A 163 -19.70 -9.01 -17.03
C ARG A 163 -20.41 -9.35 -18.34
N GLU A 164 -20.74 -8.35 -19.13
CA GLU A 164 -21.35 -8.52 -20.46
C GLU A 164 -20.43 -9.36 -21.36
N GLU A 165 -19.16 -8.99 -21.48
CA GLU A 165 -18.14 -9.68 -22.28
C GLU A 165 -17.98 -11.13 -21.84
N ALA A 166 -17.82 -11.38 -20.54
CA ALA A 166 -17.60 -12.71 -20.01
C ALA A 166 -18.81 -13.65 -20.18
N THR A 167 -20.02 -13.10 -20.22
CA THR A 167 -21.27 -13.86 -20.39
C THR A 167 -21.63 -14.08 -21.85
N VAL A 168 -21.46 -13.08 -22.71
CA VAL A 168 -21.90 -13.11 -24.12
C VAL A 168 -20.83 -13.71 -25.02
N VAL A 169 -19.55 -13.43 -24.77
CA VAL A 169 -18.45 -13.75 -25.69
C VAL A 169 -17.68 -15.00 -25.22
N PRO A 170 -17.49 -16.00 -26.10
CA PRO A 170 -16.66 -17.17 -25.81
C PRO A 170 -15.23 -16.75 -25.42
N GLU A 171 -14.61 -17.44 -24.45
CA GLU A 171 -13.32 -17.07 -23.86
C GLU A 171 -12.22 -16.72 -24.89
N GLY A 172 -12.05 -17.54 -25.93
CA GLY A 172 -11.03 -17.33 -26.97
C GLY A 172 -11.27 -16.15 -27.91
N SER A 173 -12.41 -15.46 -27.81
CA SER A 173 -12.78 -14.31 -28.64
C SER A 173 -13.00 -13.03 -27.83
N ARG A 174 -12.76 -13.06 -26.52
CA ARG A 174 -12.94 -11.90 -25.64
C ARG A 174 -11.94 -10.80 -25.97
N MET A 175 -12.39 -9.56 -25.95
CA MET A 175 -11.54 -8.38 -26.14
C MET A 175 -11.27 -7.66 -24.80
N PRO A 176 -10.05 -7.10 -24.61
CA PRO A 176 -9.77 -6.29 -23.44
C PRO A 176 -10.67 -5.05 -23.35
N ILE A 177 -11.30 -4.85 -22.19
CA ILE A 177 -12.12 -3.67 -21.93
C ILE A 177 -11.21 -2.49 -21.58
N THR A 178 -11.27 -1.41 -22.36
CA THR A 178 -10.41 -0.25 -22.15
C THR A 178 -10.93 0.60 -20.99
N ILE A 179 -10.06 0.86 -20.01
CA ILE A 179 -10.31 1.78 -18.91
C ILE A 179 -10.14 3.21 -19.44
N PRO A 180 -11.17 4.07 -19.33
CA PRO A 180 -11.05 5.45 -19.76
C PRO A 180 -10.01 6.20 -18.93
N ARG A 181 -9.26 7.09 -19.59
CA ARG A 181 -8.30 7.98 -18.93
C ARG A 181 -9.01 8.96 -18.00
N ASP A 182 -10.01 9.64 -18.54
CA ASP A 182 -10.70 10.75 -17.89
C ASP A 182 -12.00 10.22 -17.28
N TYR A 183 -11.90 9.58 -16.12
CA TYR A 183 -13.04 8.94 -15.45
C TYR A 183 -13.37 9.57 -14.08
N THR A 184 -12.36 9.95 -13.30
CA THR A 184 -12.56 10.62 -12.00
C THR A 184 -12.95 12.08 -12.15
N ALA A 185 -12.28 12.78 -13.07
CA ALA A 185 -12.52 14.18 -13.44
C ALA A 185 -12.17 14.42 -14.93
N SER A 186 -12.33 15.67 -15.37
CA SER A 186 -11.89 16.16 -16.69
C SER A 186 -10.79 17.20 -16.51
N ASP A 187 -10.16 17.65 -17.60
CA ASP A 187 -9.12 18.70 -17.57
C ASP A 187 -9.59 20.06 -17.02
N LEU A 188 -10.90 20.23 -16.76
CA LEU A 188 -11.43 21.37 -16.01
C LEU A 188 -10.97 21.39 -14.54
N GLU A 189 -10.67 20.23 -13.97
CA GLU A 189 -10.09 20.08 -12.63
C GLU A 189 -8.56 20.07 -12.73
N PRO A 190 -7.84 21.09 -12.23
CA PRO A 190 -6.38 21.15 -12.36
C PRO A 190 -5.64 19.94 -11.78
N GLU A 191 -6.11 19.37 -10.67
CA GLU A 191 -5.49 18.18 -10.07
C GLU A 191 -5.66 16.94 -10.97
N HIS A 192 -6.62 16.92 -11.90
CA HIS A 192 -6.80 15.83 -12.88
C HIS A 192 -5.56 15.62 -13.75
N ARG A 193 -4.74 16.65 -13.97
CA ARG A 193 -3.49 16.51 -14.75
C ARG A 193 -2.56 15.42 -14.22
N LEU A 194 -2.66 15.07 -12.94
CA LEU A 194 -1.86 14.03 -12.30
C LEU A 194 -2.60 12.68 -12.13
N TRP A 195 -3.71 12.46 -12.84
CA TRP A 195 -4.44 11.17 -12.84
C TRP A 195 -3.47 9.99 -13.05
N TYR A 196 -2.53 10.13 -13.97
CA TYR A 196 -1.59 9.06 -14.36
C TYR A 196 -0.58 8.68 -13.28
N PHE A 197 -0.44 9.50 -12.24
CA PHE A 197 0.42 9.21 -11.09
C PHE A 197 -0.44 8.74 -9.91
N ARG A 198 -1.52 9.47 -9.61
CA ARG A 198 -2.39 9.20 -8.45
C ARG A 198 -3.18 7.90 -8.61
N GLU A 199 -3.69 7.66 -9.81
CA GLU A 199 -4.61 6.57 -10.11
C GLU A 199 -3.92 5.38 -10.79
N ASP A 200 -2.59 5.44 -10.95
CA ASP A 200 -1.79 4.35 -11.49
C ASP A 200 -1.91 3.08 -10.64
N LEU A 201 -2.12 1.97 -11.33
CA LEU A 201 -2.34 0.66 -10.70
C LEU A 201 -1.06 0.17 -10.00
N GLY A 202 0.11 0.40 -10.59
CA GLY A 202 1.41 0.01 -10.02
C GLY A 202 1.78 0.78 -8.76
N ILE A 203 1.58 2.10 -8.75
CA ILE A 203 1.85 2.97 -7.59
C ILE A 203 0.95 2.60 -6.41
N ASN A 204 -0.36 2.43 -6.64
CA ASN A 204 -1.29 2.03 -5.58
C ASN A 204 -1.01 0.60 -5.07
N LEU A 205 -0.62 -0.33 -5.97
CA LEU A 205 -0.16 -1.65 -5.55
C LEU A 205 1.12 -1.57 -4.72
N HIS A 206 2.10 -0.76 -5.11
CA HIS A 206 3.33 -0.58 -4.33
C HIS A 206 3.00 -0.13 -2.90
N HIS A 207 2.16 0.89 -2.75
CA HIS A 207 1.76 1.42 -1.45
C HIS A 207 1.05 0.36 -0.59
N TRP A 208 0.11 -0.39 -1.17
CA TRP A 208 -0.55 -1.50 -0.48
C TRP A 208 0.45 -2.59 -0.03
N HIS A 209 1.34 -3.03 -0.94
CA HIS A 209 2.33 -4.07 -0.63
C HIS A 209 3.35 -3.60 0.42
N TRP A 210 3.76 -2.32 0.38
CA TRP A 210 4.66 -1.77 1.38
C TRP A 210 4.04 -1.85 2.77
N HIS A 211 2.77 -1.47 2.92
CA HIS A 211 2.04 -1.59 4.19
C HIS A 211 1.72 -3.06 4.57
N LEU A 212 1.57 -3.97 3.60
CA LEU A 212 1.45 -5.41 3.86
C LEU A 212 2.75 -5.99 4.43
N VAL A 213 3.90 -5.60 3.88
CA VAL A 213 5.22 -6.07 4.32
C VAL A 213 5.63 -5.41 5.65
N TYR A 214 5.30 -4.13 5.85
CA TYR A 214 5.62 -3.37 7.06
C TYR A 214 4.35 -2.96 7.83
N PRO A 215 3.55 -3.93 8.31
CA PRO A 215 2.32 -3.62 9.04
C PRO A 215 2.66 -2.91 10.35
N PHE A 216 1.78 -2.03 10.81
CA PHE A 216 1.98 -1.26 12.04
C PHE A 216 1.34 -1.90 13.29
N GLU A 217 0.54 -2.95 13.10
CA GLU A 217 -0.10 -3.73 14.15
C GLU A 217 -0.10 -5.22 13.81
N ALA A 218 0.23 -6.08 14.78
CA ALA A 218 0.06 -7.53 14.72
C ALA A 218 0.06 -8.10 16.16
N GLY A 219 -0.54 -9.28 16.37
CA GLY A 219 -0.50 -9.93 17.69
C GLY A 219 0.89 -10.41 18.07
N ASN A 220 1.65 -10.96 17.13
CA ASN A 220 3.10 -11.16 17.28
C ASN A 220 3.89 -9.91 16.87
N ARG A 221 4.57 -9.28 17.83
CA ARG A 221 5.40 -8.08 17.60
C ARG A 221 6.51 -8.28 16.58
N ASP A 222 7.02 -9.49 16.39
CA ASP A 222 8.08 -9.80 15.40
C ASP A 222 7.60 -9.61 13.96
N VAL A 223 6.28 -9.69 13.71
CA VAL A 223 5.70 -9.38 12.40
C VAL A 223 5.85 -7.89 12.08
N VAL A 224 5.81 -7.02 13.10
CA VAL A 224 5.96 -5.56 12.93
C VAL A 224 7.42 -5.12 13.06
N ASN A 225 8.19 -5.75 13.95
CA ASN A 225 9.57 -5.39 14.31
C ASN A 225 10.59 -5.76 13.24
N LYS A 226 10.47 -5.13 12.06
CA LYS A 226 11.43 -5.21 10.96
C LYS A 226 12.48 -4.12 11.08
N ASP A 227 13.67 -4.40 10.57
CA ASP A 227 14.80 -3.47 10.67
C ASP A 227 14.45 -2.09 10.09
N ARG A 228 14.72 -1.05 10.89
CA ARG A 228 14.56 0.38 10.57
C ARG A 228 13.22 0.73 9.90
N ARG A 229 12.13 0.04 10.25
CA ARG A 229 10.85 0.20 9.56
C ARG A 229 10.21 1.57 9.79
N GLY A 230 10.49 2.24 10.90
CA GLY A 230 10.02 3.61 11.15
C GLY A 230 10.76 4.62 10.27
N GLU A 231 12.06 4.42 10.07
CA GLU A 231 12.82 5.25 9.14
C GLU A 231 12.38 4.99 7.70
N LEU A 232 12.12 3.73 7.34
CA LEU A 232 11.63 3.38 6.02
C LEU A 232 10.22 3.93 5.77
N PHE A 233 9.37 4.01 6.80
CA PHE A 233 8.07 4.69 6.73
C PHE A 233 8.25 6.15 6.32
N TYR A 234 9.13 6.89 7.00
CA TYR A 234 9.47 8.26 6.61
C TYR A 234 10.01 8.32 5.18
N TYR A 235 11.03 7.52 4.86
CA TYR A 235 11.77 7.65 3.61
C TYR A 235 10.93 7.29 2.39
N MET A 236 10.12 6.23 2.47
CA MET A 236 9.23 5.83 1.37
C MET A 236 8.22 6.95 1.06
N HIS A 237 7.56 7.50 2.07
CA HIS A 237 6.57 8.56 1.87
C HIS A 237 7.20 9.90 1.46
N GLN A 238 8.39 10.24 1.99
CA GLN A 238 9.15 11.40 1.54
C GLN A 238 9.48 11.30 0.04
N GLN A 239 9.89 10.12 -0.44
CA GLN A 239 10.15 9.87 -1.85
C GLN A 239 8.88 9.94 -2.71
N VAL A 240 7.74 9.47 -2.20
CA VAL A 240 6.43 9.62 -2.86
C VAL A 240 6.07 11.10 -3.03
N VAL A 241 6.18 11.91 -1.98
CA VAL A 241 5.89 13.35 -2.02
C VAL A 241 6.86 14.09 -2.94
N ALA A 242 8.15 13.75 -2.91
CA ALA A 242 9.14 14.31 -3.82
C ALA A 242 8.79 14.02 -5.28
N ARG A 243 8.55 12.74 -5.63
CA ARG A 243 8.14 12.33 -6.99
C ARG A 243 6.86 13.03 -7.43
N TYR A 244 5.84 13.09 -6.55
CA TYR A 244 4.61 13.80 -6.83
C TYR A 244 4.87 15.28 -7.17
N ASN A 245 5.73 15.97 -6.43
CA ASN A 245 6.08 17.36 -6.72
C ASN A 245 6.82 17.54 -8.06
N LEU A 246 7.67 16.60 -8.47
CA LEU A 246 8.29 16.63 -9.80
C LEU A 246 7.23 16.48 -10.92
N GLU A 247 6.24 15.61 -10.73
CA GLU A 247 5.10 15.48 -11.66
C GLU A 247 4.25 16.76 -11.68
N ARG A 248 4.02 17.40 -10.52
CA ARG A 248 3.30 18.69 -10.44
C ARG A 248 3.99 19.77 -11.27
N PHE A 249 5.31 19.92 -11.10
CA PHE A 249 6.10 20.89 -11.88
C PHE A 249 6.05 20.61 -13.37
N SER A 250 6.07 19.32 -13.76
CA SER A 250 5.96 18.90 -15.16
C SER A 250 4.59 19.16 -15.77
N ASN A 251 3.56 19.44 -14.95
CA ASN A 251 2.18 19.68 -15.36
C ASN A 251 1.68 21.10 -15.03
N ASN A 252 2.61 22.06 -14.84
CA ASN A 252 2.30 23.45 -14.50
C ASN A 252 1.45 23.59 -13.22
N LEU A 253 1.73 22.77 -12.22
CA LEU A 253 1.17 22.90 -10.87
C LEU A 253 2.28 23.31 -9.89
N ALA A 254 1.91 24.14 -8.91
CA ALA A 254 2.80 24.49 -7.81
C ALA A 254 3.09 23.27 -6.93
N ARG A 255 4.10 23.38 -6.08
CA ARG A 255 4.39 22.37 -5.04
C ARG A 255 3.13 22.10 -4.22
N VAL A 256 2.93 20.85 -3.81
CA VAL A 256 1.79 20.48 -2.97
C VAL A 256 1.77 21.29 -1.68
N VAL A 257 0.60 21.82 -1.32
CA VAL A 257 0.41 22.60 -0.10
C VAL A 257 0.17 21.63 1.06
N ARG A 258 1.02 21.67 2.09
CA ARG A 258 0.85 20.84 3.29
C ARG A 258 -0.50 21.12 3.98
N PHE A 259 -1.13 20.07 4.52
CA PHE A 259 -2.37 20.20 5.30
C PHE A 259 -2.07 20.32 6.80
N ASN A 260 -1.49 21.47 7.20
CA ASN A 260 -1.02 21.71 8.57
C ASN A 260 -2.05 22.42 9.48
N ASN A 261 -3.13 22.97 8.92
CA ASN A 261 -4.26 23.51 9.66
C ASN A 261 -5.47 22.58 9.54
N LEU A 262 -5.69 21.75 10.55
CA LEU A 262 -6.73 20.71 10.56
C LEU A 262 -8.17 21.29 10.63
N ARG A 263 -8.32 22.60 10.84
CA ARG A 263 -9.61 23.30 10.95
C ARG A 263 -9.99 24.04 9.67
N GLU A 264 -9.06 24.17 8.73
CA GLU A 264 -9.35 24.74 7.42
C GLU A 264 -10.06 23.73 6.50
N PRO A 265 -10.91 24.20 5.58
CA PRO A 265 -11.46 23.36 4.52
C PRO A 265 -10.36 22.70 3.70
N ILE A 266 -10.58 21.44 3.32
CA ILE A 266 -9.83 20.77 2.27
C ILE A 266 -10.43 21.24 0.95
N ALA A 267 -9.74 22.17 0.28
CA ALA A 267 -10.20 22.75 -0.98
C ALA A 267 -10.44 21.69 -2.06
N GLU A 268 -9.55 20.70 -2.17
CA GLU A 268 -9.60 19.69 -3.22
C GLU A 268 -10.73 18.68 -2.98
N GLY A 269 -11.71 18.63 -3.89
CA GLY A 269 -12.67 17.53 -4.00
C GLY A 269 -12.07 16.31 -4.68
N TYR A 270 -12.65 15.13 -4.46
CA TYR A 270 -12.28 13.91 -5.18
C TYR A 270 -13.44 12.91 -5.25
N PHE A 271 -13.75 12.44 -6.47
CA PHE A 271 -14.85 11.53 -6.76
C PHE A 271 -14.32 10.24 -7.41
N PRO A 272 -14.12 9.17 -6.62
CA PRO A 272 -13.29 8.02 -7.03
C PRO A 272 -13.87 7.15 -8.15
N LYS A 273 -15.19 7.17 -8.37
CA LYS A 273 -15.91 6.30 -9.34
C LYS A 273 -15.65 4.80 -9.17
N MET A 274 -15.41 4.37 -7.93
CA MET A 274 -15.20 2.95 -7.61
C MET A 274 -16.40 2.42 -6.83
N ASP A 275 -16.74 1.16 -7.07
CA ASP A 275 -17.76 0.41 -6.32
C ASP A 275 -17.13 -0.85 -5.75
N SER A 276 -17.31 -1.12 -4.47
CA SER A 276 -16.82 -2.34 -3.86
C SER A 276 -17.69 -3.54 -4.22
N LEU A 277 -17.07 -4.59 -4.77
CA LEU A 277 -17.76 -5.85 -5.06
C LEU A 277 -18.06 -6.68 -3.80
N VAL A 278 -17.37 -6.41 -2.68
CA VAL A 278 -17.61 -7.07 -1.39
C VAL A 278 -18.80 -6.44 -0.67
N SER A 279 -18.80 -5.12 -0.51
CA SER A 279 -19.85 -4.41 0.22
C SER A 279 -21.05 -4.00 -0.63
N SER A 280 -20.93 -4.09 -1.96
CA SER A 280 -21.96 -3.61 -2.89
C SER A 280 -22.34 -2.13 -2.66
N ARG A 281 -21.33 -1.33 -2.31
CA ARG A 281 -21.44 0.12 -2.06
C ARG A 281 -20.39 0.88 -2.88
N ALA A 282 -20.78 2.05 -3.35
CA ALA A 282 -19.85 3.01 -3.95
C ALA A 282 -18.90 3.55 -2.88
N TRP A 283 -17.67 3.88 -3.27
CA TRP A 283 -16.76 4.59 -2.40
C TRP A 283 -17.22 6.05 -2.26
N PRO A 284 -17.47 6.54 -1.03
CA PRO A 284 -17.94 7.91 -0.84
C PRO A 284 -16.94 8.94 -1.38
N PRO A 285 -17.40 9.96 -2.13
CA PRO A 285 -16.55 11.05 -2.56
C PRO A 285 -16.28 12.03 -1.41
N ARG A 286 -15.27 12.88 -1.59
CA ARG A 286 -15.12 14.10 -0.80
C ARG A 286 -15.45 15.30 -1.69
N PHE A 287 -16.40 16.12 -1.26
CA PHE A 287 -16.72 17.36 -1.96
C PHE A 287 -15.65 18.43 -1.69
N GLU A 288 -15.56 19.42 -2.58
CA GLU A 288 -14.70 20.58 -2.37
C GLU A 288 -15.04 21.29 -1.04
N ASP A 289 -14.05 21.96 -0.47
CA ASP A 289 -14.16 22.72 0.78
C ASP A 289 -14.73 21.91 1.98
N THR A 290 -14.49 20.60 2.00
CA THR A 290 -14.90 19.74 3.12
C THR A 290 -14.03 20.04 4.35
N LYS A 291 -14.67 20.26 5.50
CA LYS A 291 -13.99 20.44 6.80
C LYS A 291 -13.94 19.15 7.59
N LEU A 292 -12.84 18.95 8.33
CA LEU A 292 -12.79 17.88 9.32
C LEU A 292 -13.76 18.16 10.47
N SER A 293 -14.35 17.09 11.00
CA SER A 293 -15.25 17.11 12.15
C SER A 293 -14.78 16.07 13.17
N ASP A 294 -15.17 16.26 14.43
CA ASP A 294 -14.92 15.27 15.49
C ASP A 294 -15.62 13.95 15.15
N LEU A 295 -14.94 12.84 15.42
CA LEU A 295 -15.41 11.50 15.07
C LEU A 295 -16.06 10.83 16.27
N ASN A 296 -17.30 10.40 16.10
CA ASN A 296 -18.03 9.59 17.08
C ASN A 296 -18.71 8.40 16.39
N ARG A 297 -17.92 7.36 16.10
CA ARG A 297 -18.34 6.17 15.37
C ARG A 297 -18.20 4.94 16.27
N GLU A 298 -19.27 4.66 17.02
CA GLU A 298 -19.29 3.57 18.02
C GLU A 298 -18.97 2.20 17.40
N LEU A 299 -19.52 1.88 16.22
CA LEU A 299 -19.27 0.60 15.53
C LEU A 299 -17.80 0.42 15.14
N ASP A 300 -17.13 1.51 14.74
CA ASP A 300 -15.71 1.52 14.41
C ASP A 300 -14.82 1.65 15.66
N GLN A 301 -15.44 1.87 16.82
CA GLN A 301 -14.82 2.12 18.13
C GLN A 301 -13.90 3.34 18.12
N ILE A 302 -14.40 4.43 17.53
CA ILE A 302 -13.69 5.70 17.39
C ILE A 302 -14.51 6.77 18.09
N ASN A 303 -13.90 7.44 19.07
CA ASN A 303 -14.41 8.63 19.71
C ASN A 303 -13.21 9.57 19.94
N LEU A 304 -12.97 10.46 18.98
CA LEU A 304 -11.78 11.33 18.93
C LEU A 304 -12.16 12.69 18.34
N ASP A 305 -11.59 13.74 18.91
CA ASP A 305 -11.79 15.10 18.43
C ASP A 305 -10.65 15.51 17.51
N VAL A 306 -10.88 16.50 16.64
CA VAL A 306 -9.79 17.16 15.88
C VAL A 306 -8.73 17.71 16.86
N SER A 307 -9.14 18.10 18.07
CA SER A 307 -8.24 18.56 19.13
C SER A 307 -7.29 17.48 19.65
N ASP A 308 -7.62 16.19 19.54
CA ASP A 308 -6.69 15.10 19.87
C ASP A 308 -5.51 15.05 18.90
N LEU A 309 -5.77 15.23 17.60
CA LEU A 309 -4.71 15.32 16.58
C LEU A 309 -3.79 16.50 16.86
N GLU A 310 -4.35 17.67 17.19
CA GLU A 310 -3.58 18.87 17.54
C GLU A 310 -2.69 18.63 18.77
N ARG A 311 -3.22 17.96 19.81
CA ARG A 311 -2.45 17.59 21.02
C ARG A 311 -1.31 16.64 20.70
N TRP A 312 -1.54 15.60 19.90
CA TRP A 312 -0.51 14.64 19.52
C TRP A 312 0.58 15.30 18.69
N ARG A 313 0.20 16.13 17.71
CA ARG A 313 1.13 16.95 16.93
C ARG A 313 2.05 17.78 17.84
N ASP A 314 1.48 18.54 18.77
CA ASP A 314 2.24 19.45 19.63
C ASP A 314 3.25 18.69 20.49
N ARG A 315 2.86 17.53 21.03
CA ARG A 315 3.75 16.64 21.80
C ARG A 315 4.87 16.05 20.96
N ILE A 316 4.60 15.71 19.70
CA ILE A 316 5.63 15.23 18.77
C ILE A 316 6.64 16.35 18.48
N PHE A 317 6.18 17.57 18.18
CA PHE A 317 7.08 18.72 18.01
C PHE A 317 7.89 19.02 19.27
N GLU A 318 7.29 18.89 20.46
CA GLU A 318 7.99 19.04 21.72
C GLU A 318 9.11 18.00 21.88
N ALA A 319 8.84 16.72 21.63
CA ALA A 319 9.85 15.65 21.68
C ALA A 319 11.00 15.90 20.69
N ILE A 320 10.67 16.32 19.46
CA ILE A 320 11.65 16.73 18.45
C ILE A 320 12.49 17.88 18.99
N SER A 321 11.86 18.93 19.53
CA SER A 321 12.54 20.13 20.04
C SER A 321 13.47 19.84 21.23
N GLN A 322 13.07 18.91 22.10
CA GLN A 322 13.88 18.45 23.23
C GLN A 322 15.00 17.49 22.81
N GLY A 323 14.86 16.80 21.68
CA GLY A 323 15.83 15.84 21.17
C GLY A 323 15.70 14.43 21.76
N PHE A 324 14.59 14.14 22.46
CA PHE A 324 14.27 12.81 22.97
C PHE A 324 12.76 12.62 23.04
N ALA A 325 12.31 11.37 22.91
CA ALA A 325 10.96 10.94 23.24
C ALA A 325 10.89 10.37 24.66
N THR A 326 9.70 10.26 25.23
CA THR A 326 9.48 9.65 26.55
C THR A 326 8.76 8.32 26.37
N ASP A 327 9.32 7.23 26.90
CA ASP A 327 8.69 5.91 26.87
C ASP A 327 7.54 5.78 27.90
N GLU A 328 6.86 4.63 27.92
CA GLU A 328 5.76 4.38 28.87
C GLU A 328 6.20 4.34 30.34
N SER A 329 7.49 4.15 30.63
CA SER A 329 8.06 4.14 31.99
C SER A 329 8.57 5.52 32.42
N GLY A 330 8.53 6.52 31.53
CA GLY A 330 9.04 7.86 31.77
C GLY A 330 10.53 8.04 31.45
N ASN A 331 11.20 7.05 30.85
CA ASN A 331 12.60 7.20 30.45
C ASN A 331 12.71 8.00 29.15
N GLN A 332 13.84 8.67 28.97
CA GLN A 332 14.16 9.39 27.74
C GLN A 332 14.74 8.43 26.70
N VAL A 333 14.17 8.44 25.50
CA VAL A 333 14.63 7.74 24.31
C VAL A 333 15.22 8.78 23.36
N PRO A 334 16.55 8.85 23.17
CA PRO A 334 17.18 9.87 22.33
C PRO A 334 16.66 9.85 20.89
N LEU A 335 16.45 11.03 20.33
CA LEU A 335 16.21 11.23 18.90
C LEU A 335 17.53 11.64 18.23
N ASP A 336 18.47 10.70 18.17
CA ASP A 336 19.83 10.90 17.65
C ASP A 336 19.97 10.70 16.13
N ASP A 337 21.18 10.90 15.61
CA ASP A 337 21.51 10.80 14.17
C ASP A 337 21.33 9.39 13.59
N VAL A 338 21.38 8.33 14.42
CA VAL A 338 21.43 6.93 13.95
C VAL A 338 20.05 6.27 13.99
N ARG A 339 19.32 6.43 15.10
CA ARG A 339 18.02 5.76 15.33
C ARG A 339 16.88 6.74 15.58
N GLY A 340 17.15 8.03 15.76
CA GLY A 340 16.11 9.02 16.09
C GLY A 340 14.96 9.06 15.07
N ILE A 341 15.28 9.03 13.78
CA ILE A 341 14.25 9.02 12.72
C ILE A 341 13.41 7.73 12.73
N ASP A 342 13.99 6.60 13.13
CA ASP A 342 13.26 5.33 13.23
C ASP A 342 12.30 5.32 14.41
N VAL A 343 12.74 5.85 15.56
CA VAL A 343 11.86 6.06 16.73
C VAL A 343 10.72 7.01 16.37
N LEU A 344 11.03 8.15 15.75
CA LEU A 344 10.04 9.13 15.33
C LEU A 344 9.06 8.56 14.29
N GLY A 345 9.53 7.72 13.36
CA GLY A 345 8.68 7.05 12.38
C GLY A 345 7.65 6.13 13.03
N ASN A 346 8.06 5.36 14.04
CA ASN A 346 7.15 4.52 14.81
C ASN A 346 6.18 5.34 15.69
N MET A 347 6.60 6.50 16.19
CA MET A 347 5.74 7.44 16.93
C MET A 347 4.68 8.10 16.04
N MET A 348 5.07 8.49 14.82
CA MET A 348 4.26 9.27 13.91
C MET A 348 3.14 8.45 13.27
N GLU A 349 3.45 7.23 12.80
CA GLU A 349 2.52 6.40 12.01
C GLU A 349 1.16 6.18 12.70
N SER A 350 1.01 5.63 13.91
CA SER A 350 2.00 5.04 14.80
C SER A 350 1.96 3.51 14.77
N SER A 351 3.10 2.86 15.02
CA SER A 351 3.21 1.40 15.11
C SER A 351 3.23 0.91 16.56
N ILE A 352 3.02 -0.40 16.78
CA ILE A 352 3.14 -1.01 18.13
C ILE A 352 4.54 -0.89 18.72
N LEU A 353 5.51 -0.41 17.92
CA LEU A 353 6.88 -0.14 18.34
C LEU A 353 7.08 1.30 18.84
N SER A 354 6.06 2.14 18.76
CA SER A 354 6.10 3.49 19.34
C SER A 354 6.51 3.41 20.82
N PRO A 355 7.44 4.25 21.29
CA PRO A 355 7.88 4.26 22.68
C PRO A 355 6.75 4.57 23.67
N ASN A 356 5.73 5.34 23.24
CA ASN A 356 4.58 5.68 24.07
C ASN A 356 3.37 6.13 23.23
N ARG A 357 2.52 5.17 22.83
CA ARG A 357 1.28 5.47 22.07
C ARG A 357 0.27 6.32 22.84
N ARG A 358 0.27 6.25 24.18
CA ARG A 358 -0.66 7.05 25.00
C ARG A 358 -0.31 8.53 24.97
N LEU A 359 1.00 8.84 24.95
CA LEU A 359 1.49 10.21 24.91
C LEU A 359 1.43 10.79 23.50
N TYR A 360 1.97 10.08 22.51
CA TYR A 360 2.16 10.58 21.14
C TYR A 360 1.03 10.21 20.16
N GLY A 361 0.14 9.30 20.57
CA GLY A 361 -1.06 8.97 19.79
C GLY A 361 -0.79 8.13 18.54
N ASP A 362 -1.65 8.36 17.55
CA ASP A 362 -1.69 7.64 16.27
C ASP A 362 -1.91 8.66 15.13
N PHE A 363 -1.08 9.71 15.11
CA PHE A 363 -1.34 10.96 14.38
C PHE A 363 -1.53 10.75 12.88
N HIS A 364 -0.57 10.11 12.18
CA HIS A 364 -0.67 9.87 10.74
C HIS A 364 -1.91 9.04 10.37
N ASN A 365 -2.12 7.89 11.03
CA ASN A 365 -3.23 6.99 10.73
C ASN A 365 -4.59 7.63 11.05
N MET A 366 -4.70 8.37 12.15
CA MET A 366 -5.96 9.06 12.46
C MET A 366 -6.21 10.21 11.49
N GLY A 367 -5.20 10.91 10.97
CA GLY A 367 -5.42 11.86 9.88
C GLY A 367 -6.10 11.23 8.66
N HIS A 368 -5.69 10.03 8.26
CA HIS A 368 -6.39 9.25 7.23
C HIS A 368 -7.86 8.99 7.59
N VAL A 369 -8.13 8.57 8.84
CA VAL A 369 -9.49 8.31 9.33
C VAL A 369 -10.36 9.57 9.31
N PHE A 370 -9.89 10.69 9.89
CA PHE A 370 -10.63 11.96 9.91
C PHE A 370 -10.98 12.44 8.50
N ILE A 371 -10.02 12.39 7.57
CA ILE A 371 -10.26 12.78 6.18
C ILE A 371 -11.28 11.83 5.52
N SER A 372 -11.12 10.52 5.70
CA SER A 372 -11.96 9.52 5.03
C SER A 372 -13.41 9.47 5.53
N TYR A 373 -13.67 9.84 6.78
CA TYR A 373 -15.02 9.93 7.35
C TYR A 373 -15.61 11.34 7.36
N SER A 374 -14.96 12.31 6.73
CA SER A 374 -15.43 13.71 6.71
C SER A 374 -16.86 13.91 6.17
N HIS A 375 -17.37 12.96 5.38
CA HIS A 375 -18.74 12.96 4.86
C HIS A 375 -19.78 12.34 5.83
N ASP A 376 -19.36 11.56 6.83
CA ASP A 376 -20.24 10.91 7.83
C ASP A 376 -19.46 10.67 9.15
N PRO A 377 -19.10 11.73 9.89
CA PRO A 377 -18.18 11.62 11.03
C PRO A 377 -18.76 10.90 12.25
N ASP A 378 -20.08 10.75 12.34
CA ASP A 378 -20.78 10.17 13.51
C ASP A 378 -21.70 8.99 13.15
N HIS A 379 -21.55 8.44 11.95
CA HIS A 379 -22.27 7.27 11.46
C HIS A 379 -23.79 7.47 11.29
N ARG A 380 -24.31 8.70 11.33
CA ARG A 380 -25.74 8.98 11.16
C ARG A 380 -26.27 8.59 9.78
N HIS A 381 -25.40 8.54 8.78
CA HIS A 381 -25.75 8.19 7.40
C HIS A 381 -25.43 6.74 7.04
N LEU A 382 -24.88 5.97 7.98
CA LEU A 382 -24.47 4.58 7.78
C LEU A 382 -23.47 4.41 6.62
N GLU A 383 -22.68 5.45 6.34
CA GLU A 383 -21.67 5.42 5.29
C GLU A 383 -20.35 4.83 5.80
N SER A 384 -19.58 4.28 4.88
CA SER A 384 -18.22 3.77 5.14
C SER A 384 -17.17 4.84 4.85
N PHE A 385 -15.91 4.59 5.15
CA PHE A 385 -14.81 5.52 4.80
C PHE A 385 -14.64 5.69 3.28
N GLY A 386 -14.23 6.89 2.85
CA GLY A 386 -13.77 7.17 1.48
C GLY A 386 -12.37 6.60 1.21
N VAL A 387 -11.81 6.87 0.02
CA VAL A 387 -10.55 6.24 -0.45
C VAL A 387 -9.33 6.49 0.45
N MET A 388 -9.29 7.59 1.20
CA MET A 388 -8.25 7.87 2.19
C MET A 388 -8.22 6.85 3.34
N GLY A 389 -9.31 6.12 3.54
CA GLY A 389 -9.45 5.09 4.56
C GLY A 389 -8.86 3.75 4.17
N ASP A 390 -8.22 3.58 3.01
CA ASP A 390 -7.63 2.30 2.60
C ASP A 390 -6.28 2.51 1.88
N SER A 391 -5.24 1.79 2.30
CA SER A 391 -3.91 1.91 1.71
C SER A 391 -3.86 1.51 0.23
N ALA A 392 -4.76 0.65 -0.26
CA ALA A 392 -4.82 0.34 -1.69
C ALA A 392 -5.38 1.48 -2.55
N THR A 393 -6.01 2.49 -1.94
CA THR A 393 -6.74 3.54 -2.68
C THR A 393 -6.37 4.95 -2.27
N ALA A 394 -5.72 5.15 -1.12
CA ALA A 394 -5.46 6.48 -0.57
C ALA A 394 -4.65 7.37 -1.51
N MET A 395 -3.64 6.82 -2.21
CA MET A 395 -2.81 7.60 -3.14
C MET A 395 -3.59 8.17 -4.34
N ARG A 396 -4.80 7.68 -4.61
CA ARG A 396 -5.67 8.23 -5.66
C ARG A 396 -6.14 9.64 -5.32
N ASP A 397 -6.27 9.96 -4.04
CA ASP A 397 -6.83 11.23 -3.57
C ASP A 397 -5.76 12.35 -3.53
N PRO A 398 -6.00 13.54 -4.11
CA PRO A 398 -5.04 14.65 -4.00
C PRO A 398 -4.67 15.02 -2.55
N VAL A 399 -5.60 14.84 -1.60
CA VAL A 399 -5.36 15.17 -0.18
C VAL A 399 -4.35 14.24 0.48
N PHE A 400 -4.13 13.03 -0.05
CA PHE A 400 -3.09 12.12 0.43
C PHE A 400 -1.74 12.84 0.45
N TYR A 401 -1.41 13.52 -0.65
CA TYR A 401 -0.15 14.21 -0.82
C TYR A 401 -0.05 15.45 0.06
N ARG A 402 -1.17 16.13 0.33
CA ARG A 402 -1.21 17.26 1.27
C ARG A 402 -0.98 16.80 2.72
N TRP A 403 -1.59 15.68 3.10
CA TRP A 403 -1.40 15.07 4.41
C TRP A 403 0.03 14.58 4.58
N HIS A 404 0.55 13.81 3.63
CA HIS A 404 1.91 13.28 3.68
C HIS A 404 3.00 14.35 3.54
N ALA A 405 2.73 15.45 2.82
CA ALA A 405 3.63 16.61 2.84
C ALA A 405 3.71 17.26 4.22
N TYR A 406 2.63 17.24 5.00
CA TYR A 406 2.67 17.71 6.38
C TYR A 406 3.40 16.73 7.31
N ILE A 407 3.18 15.43 7.14
CA ILE A 407 3.91 14.41 7.89
C ILE A 407 5.42 14.48 7.60
N ASP A 408 5.83 14.61 6.33
CA ASP A 408 7.23 14.81 5.94
C ASP A 408 7.83 16.07 6.57
N ASP A 409 7.09 17.19 6.57
CA ASP A 409 7.53 18.45 7.19
C ASP A 409 7.87 18.28 8.68
N ILE A 410 7.09 17.51 9.44
CA ILE A 410 7.40 17.19 10.84
C ILE A 410 8.68 16.34 10.96
N PHE A 411 8.89 15.37 10.06
CA PHE A 411 10.15 14.63 10.02
C PHE A 411 11.34 15.51 9.65
N GLN A 412 11.14 16.49 8.76
CA GLN A 412 12.19 17.45 8.38
C GLN A 412 12.59 18.33 9.56
N GLU A 413 11.70 18.67 10.49
CA GLU A 413 12.08 19.38 11.74
C GLU A 413 13.07 18.58 12.58
N HIS A 414 12.91 17.25 12.65
CA HIS A 414 13.92 16.39 13.30
C HIS A 414 15.22 16.36 12.48
N LYS A 415 15.15 16.14 11.15
CA LYS A 415 16.32 16.08 10.28
C LYS A 415 17.12 17.40 10.28
N ALA A 416 16.46 18.54 10.45
CA ALA A 416 17.09 19.86 10.51
C ALA A 416 17.91 20.10 11.79
N ARG A 417 17.72 19.28 12.83
CA ARG A 417 18.50 19.35 14.08
C ARG A 417 19.79 18.55 14.04
N LEU A 418 19.90 17.60 13.12
CA LEU A 418 21.07 16.74 13.01
C LEU A 418 22.27 17.55 12.53
N SER A 419 23.46 17.13 12.94
CA SER A 419 24.68 17.77 12.46
C SER A 419 24.79 17.56 10.95
N PRO A 420 25.11 18.60 10.16
CA PRO A 420 25.43 18.43 8.75
C PRO A 420 26.54 17.39 8.58
N TYR A 421 26.44 16.57 7.54
CA TYR A 421 27.53 15.65 7.20
C TYR A 421 28.86 16.38 7.09
N SER A 422 29.87 15.84 7.76
CA SER A 422 31.23 16.35 7.72
C SER A 422 31.92 15.98 6.41
N VAL A 423 33.07 16.60 6.11
CA VAL A 423 33.84 16.24 4.91
C VAL A 423 34.18 14.74 4.89
N PRO A 424 34.65 14.11 5.98
CA PRO A 424 34.87 12.66 6.02
C PRO A 424 33.63 11.79 5.79
N ASP A 425 32.42 12.27 6.11
CA ASP A 425 31.18 11.52 5.86
C ASP A 425 30.81 11.51 4.37
N LEU A 426 31.27 12.51 3.62
CA LEU A 426 30.95 12.72 2.20
C LEU A 426 32.10 12.35 1.25
N SER A 427 33.34 12.45 1.72
CA SER A 427 34.53 12.17 0.89
C SER A 427 34.74 10.67 0.75
N TYR A 428 35.35 10.29 -0.37
CA TYR A 428 35.90 8.96 -0.54
C TYR A 428 37.32 9.05 -1.08
N ASP A 429 38.29 9.13 -0.16
CA ASP A 429 39.68 9.44 -0.49
C ASP A 429 40.28 8.46 -1.50
N GLY A 430 40.94 9.02 -2.52
CA GLY A 430 41.51 8.26 -3.63
C GLY A 430 40.49 7.78 -4.67
N VAL A 431 39.21 8.10 -4.53
CA VAL A 431 38.17 7.79 -5.52
C VAL A 431 37.54 9.08 -6.04
N SER A 432 37.50 9.26 -7.36
CA SER A 432 36.89 10.44 -7.98
C SER A 432 35.99 10.07 -9.15
N VAL A 433 34.83 10.73 -9.25
CA VAL A 433 33.93 10.59 -10.41
C VAL A 433 34.33 11.64 -11.45
N THR A 434 34.73 11.19 -12.64
CA THR A 434 35.22 12.07 -13.72
C THR A 434 34.17 12.33 -14.80
N GLY A 435 33.08 11.56 -14.83
CA GLY A 435 31.98 11.79 -15.74
C GLY A 435 30.76 10.92 -15.43
N VAL A 436 29.58 11.46 -15.70
CA VAL A 436 28.30 10.76 -15.60
C VAL A 436 27.52 11.08 -16.87
N GLN A 437 27.02 10.04 -17.55
CA GLN A 437 26.19 10.17 -18.73
C GLN A 437 25.01 9.20 -18.66
N VAL A 438 23.86 9.62 -19.16
CA VAL A 438 22.71 8.75 -19.43
C VAL A 438 22.59 8.53 -20.94
N SER A 439 22.40 7.29 -21.36
CA SER A 439 22.28 6.91 -22.77
C SER A 439 20.99 6.12 -22.98
N PRO A 440 19.88 6.76 -23.44
CA PRO A 440 18.65 6.07 -23.82
C PRO A 440 18.83 5.27 -25.13
N GLU A 441 18.11 4.15 -25.27
CA GLU A 441 18.10 3.36 -26.50
C GLU A 441 17.55 4.19 -27.68
N GLY A 442 18.36 4.40 -28.72
CA GLY A 442 17.98 5.17 -29.90
C GLY A 442 17.77 6.67 -29.67
N GLY A 443 18.06 7.19 -28.47
CA GLY A 443 17.86 8.59 -28.10
C GLY A 443 19.15 9.42 -28.03
N ARG A 444 19.02 10.68 -27.61
CA ARG A 444 20.16 11.59 -27.41
C ARG A 444 20.77 11.39 -26.02
N PRO A 445 22.11 11.45 -25.86
CA PRO A 445 22.73 11.43 -24.55
C PRO A 445 22.16 12.49 -23.61
N ASN A 446 21.98 12.13 -22.34
CA ASN A 446 21.44 12.97 -21.26
C ASN A 446 20.01 13.49 -21.50
N VAL A 447 19.21 12.78 -22.29
CA VAL A 447 17.79 13.07 -22.51
C VAL A 447 16.96 11.83 -22.19
N LEU A 448 16.19 11.87 -21.09
CA LEU A 448 15.22 10.82 -20.79
C LEU A 448 13.94 11.05 -21.61
N GLN A 449 13.37 9.96 -22.14
CA GLN A 449 12.15 10.00 -22.95
C GLN A 449 11.06 9.18 -22.27
N THR A 450 9.87 9.78 -22.15
CA THR A 450 8.67 9.13 -21.62
C THR A 450 7.57 9.09 -22.66
N PHE A 451 6.64 8.15 -22.51
CA PHE A 451 5.50 7.94 -23.41
C PHE A 451 4.36 7.24 -22.67
N TRP A 452 3.21 7.17 -23.32
CA TRP A 452 2.05 6.40 -22.84
C TRP A 452 2.10 4.98 -23.37
N GLN A 453 1.95 4.00 -22.47
CA GLN A 453 1.84 2.60 -22.81
C GLN A 453 0.46 2.07 -22.42
N GLN A 454 -0.11 1.19 -23.25
CA GLN A 454 -1.28 0.40 -22.91
C GLN A 454 -0.85 -1.01 -22.51
N SER A 455 -1.37 -1.46 -21.37
CA SER A 455 -1.13 -2.80 -20.83
C SER A 455 -2.44 -3.46 -20.43
N ASP A 456 -2.48 -4.78 -20.54
CA ASP A 456 -3.65 -5.59 -20.19
C ASP A 456 -3.43 -6.29 -18.85
N VAL A 457 -4.45 -6.28 -17.99
CA VAL A 457 -4.47 -7.02 -16.73
C VAL A 457 -5.66 -7.97 -16.72
N ASP A 458 -5.43 -9.23 -16.39
CA ASP A 458 -6.51 -10.21 -16.22
C ASP A 458 -7.20 -10.00 -14.87
N LEU A 459 -8.48 -9.67 -14.92
CA LEU A 459 -9.32 -9.42 -13.76
C LEU A 459 -10.13 -10.66 -13.36
N SER A 460 -10.03 -11.76 -14.10
CA SER A 460 -10.86 -12.96 -13.96
C SER A 460 -10.94 -13.50 -12.53
N ARG A 461 -9.85 -13.44 -11.76
CA ARG A 461 -9.76 -13.93 -10.36
C ARG A 461 -10.65 -13.18 -9.38
N GLY A 462 -10.94 -11.91 -9.62
CA GLY A 462 -11.71 -11.05 -8.71
C GLY A 462 -13.17 -10.88 -9.11
N MET A 463 -13.60 -11.49 -10.21
CA MET A 463 -14.94 -11.32 -10.78
C MET A 463 -15.96 -12.32 -10.24
N ASP A 464 -16.39 -12.20 -8.99
CA ASP A 464 -17.31 -13.18 -8.37
C ASP A 464 -18.58 -13.48 -9.17
N PHE A 465 -18.96 -14.77 -9.22
CA PHE A 465 -20.20 -15.28 -9.84
C PHE A 465 -20.34 -15.03 -11.36
N VAL A 466 -19.24 -14.70 -12.03
CA VAL A 466 -19.15 -14.57 -13.50
C VAL A 466 -18.62 -15.89 -14.09
N PRO A 467 -19.00 -16.28 -15.33
CA PRO A 467 -18.38 -17.41 -16.02
C PRO A 467 -16.86 -17.39 -15.97
N ARG A 468 -16.25 -18.59 -15.97
CA ARG A 468 -14.79 -18.75 -15.99
C ARG A 468 -14.19 -18.27 -17.32
N GLY A 469 -12.86 -18.27 -17.35
CA GLY A 469 -12.04 -17.80 -18.47
C GLY A 469 -11.53 -16.38 -18.27
N ASN A 470 -10.47 -16.04 -19.00
CA ASN A 470 -9.78 -14.76 -18.83
C ASN A 470 -10.70 -13.58 -19.22
N VAL A 471 -10.58 -12.47 -18.49
CA VAL A 471 -11.24 -11.21 -18.85
C VAL A 471 -10.29 -10.07 -18.56
N PHE A 472 -9.86 -9.38 -19.62
CA PHE A 472 -8.81 -8.39 -19.54
C PHE A 472 -9.38 -6.98 -19.44
N ALA A 473 -8.74 -6.15 -18.61
CA ALA A 473 -8.90 -4.71 -18.66
C ALA A 473 -7.61 -4.08 -19.22
N ARG A 474 -7.76 -3.15 -20.15
CA ARG A 474 -6.66 -2.40 -20.77
C ARG A 474 -6.55 -1.01 -20.16
N PHE A 475 -5.44 -0.69 -19.54
CA PHE A 475 -5.19 0.63 -18.94
C PHE A 475 -4.01 1.32 -19.61
N THR A 476 -4.03 2.66 -19.58
CA THR A 476 -2.95 3.51 -20.09
C THR A 476 -2.13 4.01 -18.91
N HIS A 477 -0.80 3.85 -18.96
CA HIS A 477 0.11 4.29 -17.89
C HIS A 477 1.37 4.93 -18.45
N LEU A 478 2.08 5.69 -17.61
CA LEU A 478 3.36 6.29 -17.97
C LEU A 478 4.42 5.20 -18.17
N GLN A 479 5.30 5.41 -19.14
CA GLN A 479 6.44 4.57 -19.43
C GLN A 479 7.65 5.41 -19.86
N HIS A 480 8.86 4.86 -19.77
CA HIS A 480 10.07 5.46 -20.29
C HIS A 480 10.81 4.54 -21.26
N THR A 481 11.58 5.13 -22.18
CA THR A 481 12.53 4.38 -23.01
C THR A 481 13.63 3.81 -22.11
N PRO A 482 14.04 2.53 -22.27
CA PRO A 482 15.17 1.99 -21.53
C PRO A 482 16.45 2.82 -21.74
N PHE A 483 17.27 2.93 -20.69
CA PHE A 483 18.49 3.73 -20.73
C PHE A 483 19.56 3.14 -19.81
N THR A 484 20.81 3.52 -20.07
CA THR A 484 21.98 3.08 -19.30
C THR A 484 22.74 4.26 -18.70
N TYR A 485 23.19 4.12 -17.45
CA TYR A 485 24.16 5.03 -16.83
C TYR A 485 25.59 4.62 -17.21
N THR A 486 26.40 5.57 -17.65
CA THR A 486 27.85 5.44 -17.78
C THR A 486 28.50 6.36 -16.77
N ILE A 487 29.17 5.77 -15.76
CA ILE A 487 29.84 6.50 -14.68
C ILE A 487 31.33 6.18 -14.75
N ASN A 488 32.12 7.20 -15.07
CA ASN A 488 33.58 7.11 -15.13
C ASN A 488 34.14 7.46 -13.74
N VAL A 489 34.89 6.52 -13.18
CA VAL A 489 35.45 6.62 -11.82
C VAL A 489 36.94 6.33 -11.89
N ASN A 490 37.76 7.21 -11.32
CA ASN A 490 39.18 6.99 -11.10
C ASN A 490 39.43 6.49 -9.67
N ASN A 491 40.37 5.55 -9.51
CA ASN A 491 40.79 5.01 -8.22
C ASN A 491 42.32 5.11 -8.10
N ASP A 492 42.77 6.16 -7.42
CA ASP A 492 44.19 6.47 -7.17
C ASP A 492 44.68 5.90 -5.83
N SER A 493 43.87 5.06 -5.17
CA SER A 493 44.20 4.56 -3.82
C SER A 493 45.24 3.43 -3.79
N GLY A 494 45.70 2.95 -4.95
CA GLY A 494 46.68 1.86 -5.09
C GLY A 494 46.16 0.47 -4.69
N ALA A 495 44.87 0.33 -4.39
CA ALA A 495 44.22 -0.92 -4.02
C ALA A 495 42.80 -1.00 -4.57
N GLN A 496 42.27 -2.22 -4.68
CA GLN A 496 40.85 -2.41 -5.00
C GLN A 496 39.97 -1.81 -3.91
N ARG A 497 38.93 -1.08 -4.31
CA ARG A 497 37.96 -0.44 -3.40
C ARG A 497 36.53 -0.87 -3.72
N PHE A 498 35.71 -0.95 -2.68
CA PHE A 498 34.27 -1.18 -2.77
C PHE A 498 33.53 0.13 -2.53
N GLY A 499 32.81 0.61 -3.54
CA GLY A 499 31.98 1.81 -3.45
C GLY A 499 30.50 1.48 -3.52
N THR A 500 29.67 2.26 -2.85
CA THR A 500 28.22 2.27 -3.12
C THR A 500 27.90 3.44 -4.04
N VAL A 501 27.45 3.15 -5.25
CA VAL A 501 26.93 4.18 -6.17
C VAL A 501 25.53 4.52 -5.72
N ARG A 502 25.21 5.81 -5.57
CA ARG A 502 23.89 6.33 -5.22
C ARG A 502 23.50 7.39 -6.24
N ILE A 503 22.41 7.16 -6.97
CA ILE A 503 21.98 8.03 -8.07
C ILE A 503 20.68 8.72 -7.65
N PHE A 504 20.67 10.05 -7.75
CA PHE A 504 19.50 10.88 -7.47
C PHE A 504 19.18 11.78 -8.67
N LEU A 505 17.90 12.12 -8.81
CA LEU A 505 17.41 13.11 -9.76
C LEU A 505 16.61 14.17 -9.00
N GLY A 506 16.77 15.44 -9.38
CA GLY A 506 16.01 16.54 -8.80
C GLY A 506 15.74 17.63 -9.83
N PRO A 507 14.70 18.45 -9.62
CA PRO A 507 14.34 19.52 -10.54
C PRO A 507 15.40 20.63 -10.49
N LYS A 508 15.65 21.27 -11.63
CA LYS A 508 16.60 22.39 -11.72
C LYS A 508 15.98 23.70 -11.21
N THR A 509 14.67 23.86 -11.41
CA THR A 509 13.92 25.08 -11.10
C THR A 509 12.68 24.77 -10.27
N ASP A 510 12.19 25.77 -9.55
CA ASP A 510 10.90 25.73 -8.86
C ASP A 510 9.71 25.91 -9.83
N GLU A 511 8.50 25.95 -9.29
CA GLU A 511 7.24 26.15 -10.04
C GLU A 511 7.15 27.50 -10.79
N ARG A 512 8.05 28.45 -10.50
CA ARG A 512 8.14 29.76 -11.18
C ARG A 512 9.21 29.76 -12.27
N GLY A 513 9.90 28.64 -12.49
CA GLY A 513 11.04 28.54 -13.40
C GLY A 513 12.32 29.17 -12.84
N GLN A 514 12.41 29.43 -11.53
CA GLN A 514 13.59 30.03 -10.90
C GLN A 514 14.52 28.95 -10.32
N GLY A 515 15.83 29.21 -10.31
CA GLY A 515 16.79 28.32 -9.65
C GLY A 515 16.50 28.19 -8.15
N MET A 516 16.59 26.97 -7.62
CA MET A 516 16.32 26.69 -6.21
C MET A 516 17.57 26.80 -5.34
N LEU A 517 17.37 27.15 -4.07
CA LEU A 517 18.40 26.97 -3.04
C LEU A 517 18.56 25.47 -2.76
N PHE A 518 19.79 25.03 -2.48
CA PHE A 518 20.07 23.62 -2.19
C PHE A 518 19.24 23.07 -1.02
N LYS A 519 18.99 23.89 0.02
CA LYS A 519 18.17 23.49 1.17
C LYS A 519 16.73 23.08 0.79
N ASP A 520 16.22 23.61 -0.31
CA ASP A 520 14.87 23.32 -0.82
C ASP A 520 14.94 22.22 -1.88
N GLN A 521 15.94 22.27 -2.76
CA GLN A 521 16.15 21.27 -3.82
C GLN A 521 16.46 19.88 -3.25
N ARG A 522 17.19 19.79 -2.13
CA ARG A 522 17.53 18.49 -1.49
C ARG A 522 16.29 17.69 -1.09
N LEU A 523 15.17 18.36 -0.79
CA LEU A 523 13.90 17.73 -0.41
C LEU A 523 13.16 17.13 -1.61
N LEU A 524 13.60 17.47 -2.83
CA LEU A 524 13.03 17.01 -4.10
C LEU A 524 13.97 16.04 -4.83
N MET A 525 15.07 15.62 -4.19
CA MET A 525 15.96 14.61 -4.76
C MET A 525 15.33 13.22 -4.62
N ILE A 526 14.98 12.62 -5.75
CA ILE A 526 14.40 11.29 -5.84
C ILE A 526 15.51 10.26 -6.09
N GLU A 527 15.55 9.19 -5.30
CA GLU A 527 16.49 8.08 -5.49
C GLU A 527 16.08 7.30 -6.74
N LEU A 528 17.05 7.10 -7.65
CA LEU A 528 16.87 6.32 -8.88
C LEU A 528 17.55 4.95 -8.80
N ASP A 529 18.69 4.87 -8.14
CA ASP A 529 19.42 3.61 -7.99
C ASP A 529 20.42 3.65 -6.82
N LYS A 530 20.72 2.47 -6.27
CA LYS A 530 21.73 2.24 -5.23
C LYS A 530 22.30 0.83 -5.31
N PHE A 531 23.58 0.71 -5.65
CA PHE A 531 24.25 -0.58 -5.82
C PHE A 531 25.73 -0.53 -5.42
N VAL A 532 26.28 -1.70 -5.06
CA VAL A 532 27.69 -1.86 -4.70
C VAL A 532 28.51 -2.23 -5.94
N VAL A 533 29.66 -1.59 -6.11
CA VAL A 533 30.64 -1.91 -7.16
C VAL A 533 32.01 -2.15 -6.55
N SER A 534 32.80 -3.02 -7.18
CA SER A 534 34.24 -3.10 -6.96
C SER A 534 34.96 -2.44 -8.13
N ARG A 535 36.02 -1.67 -7.85
CA ARG A 535 36.92 -1.14 -8.88
C ARG A 535 38.34 -1.59 -8.60
N GLU A 536 38.87 -2.41 -9.50
CA GLU A 536 40.27 -2.80 -9.53
C GLU A 536 41.17 -1.61 -9.89
N TYR A 537 42.38 -1.62 -9.36
CA TYR A 537 43.42 -0.67 -9.72
C TYR A 537 43.88 -0.94 -11.16
N LEU A 538 43.82 0.07 -12.01
CA LEU A 538 44.46 0.01 -13.32
C LEU A 538 45.95 0.34 -13.11
N LEU A 539 46.82 -0.67 -13.21
CA LEU A 539 48.25 -0.42 -13.36
C LEU A 539 48.46 0.49 -14.58
N PRO A 540 49.27 1.55 -14.49
CA PRO A 540 49.68 2.26 -15.69
C PRO A 540 50.39 1.24 -16.59
N TYR A 541 49.92 1.11 -17.83
CA TYR A 541 50.70 0.44 -18.86
C TYR A 541 51.99 1.24 -19.04
N ASP A 542 53.12 0.64 -18.67
CA ASP A 542 54.48 1.14 -18.97
C ASP A 542 54.72 1.23 -20.49
#